data_AF-A0A161S1N7-F1
#
_entry.id   AF-A0A161S1N7-F1
#
_cell.length_a   1.000
_cell.length_b   1.000
_cell.length_c   1.000
_cell.angle_alpha   90.00
_cell.angle_beta   90.00
_cell.angle_gamma   90.00
#
_symmetry.space_group_name_H-M   'P 1'
#
loop_
_entity.id
_entity.type
_entity.pdbx_description
1 polymer ?
#
loop_
_entity_poly.entity_id
_entity_poly.type
_entity_poly.pdbx_seq_one_letter_code
_entity_poly.pdbx_strand_id
1 'polypeptide(L)'
;MGYNIECFKSFNIKEDSGDYHFEKVEYEDGNYIYPSALSEIYELFLNHEIEVDLVPTFGEQYYFEGLTKEQTEYIVSRLKDPSECIRIVREHNLLQLVKNELPDCLFSFENLIKKWESGFYVIETY
;
A
#
# COMPACT_ATOMS: atom_id res chain seq x y z
N MET A 1 -10.20 16.71 -1.51
CA MET A 1 -9.83 15.50 -2.25
C MET A 1 -8.54 15.05 -1.62
N GLY A 2 -8.58 13.94 -0.92
CA GLY A 2 -7.51 13.51 -0.03
C GLY A 2 -7.22 12.05 -0.30
N TYR A 3 -5.94 11.72 -0.32
CA TYR A 3 -5.47 10.35 -0.37
C TYR A 3 -6.17 9.49 0.66
N ASN A 4 -6.53 8.27 0.28
CA ASN A 4 -7.08 7.27 1.17
C ASN A 4 -6.15 6.05 1.22
N ILE A 5 -6.06 5.41 2.39
CA ILE A 5 -5.35 4.15 2.54
C ILE A 5 -6.38 3.04 2.57
N GLU A 6 -6.21 2.07 1.68
CA GLU A 6 -7.09 0.93 1.55
C GLU A 6 -6.35 -0.35 1.88
N CYS A 7 -6.96 -1.20 2.69
CA CYS A 7 -6.41 -2.50 3.06
C CYS A 7 -7.34 -3.61 2.61
N PHE A 8 -6.82 -4.70 2.04
CA PHE A 8 -7.60 -5.90 1.72
C PHE A 8 -6.74 -7.16 1.77
N LYS A 9 -7.30 -8.33 2.11
CA LYS A 9 -6.50 -9.58 2.19
C LYS A 9 -6.35 -10.31 0.87
N SER A 10 -7.33 -10.18 0.00
CA SER A 10 -7.32 -10.80 -1.31
C SER A 10 -8.20 -10.00 -2.27
N PHE A 11 -8.11 -10.31 -3.55
CA PHE A 11 -8.88 -9.64 -4.57
C PHE A 11 -9.33 -10.64 -5.62
N ASN A 12 -10.47 -10.34 -6.25
CA ASN A 12 -10.95 -11.03 -7.44
C ASN A 12 -11.07 -10.03 -8.58
N ILE A 13 -10.83 -10.52 -9.80
CA ILE A 13 -11.08 -9.75 -11.01
C ILE A 13 -12.29 -10.39 -11.68
N LYS A 14 -13.37 -9.62 -11.81
CA LYS A 14 -14.56 -10.02 -12.56
C LYS A 14 -14.56 -9.30 -13.90
N GLU A 15 -14.88 -10.02 -14.97
CA GLU A 15 -15.06 -9.44 -16.29
C GLU A 15 -16.56 -9.31 -16.56
N ASP A 16 -17.02 -8.12 -16.95
CA ASP A 16 -18.38 -7.86 -17.38
C ASP A 16 -18.39 -7.00 -18.65
N SER A 17 -18.91 -7.56 -19.74
CA SER A 17 -19.17 -6.84 -20.99
C SER A 17 -17.96 -6.09 -21.59
N GLY A 18 -16.74 -6.56 -21.30
CA GLY A 18 -15.46 -5.99 -21.77
C GLY A 18 -14.71 -5.15 -20.73
N ASP A 19 -15.37 -4.80 -19.62
CA ASP A 19 -14.77 -4.09 -18.50
C ASP A 19 -14.39 -5.07 -17.38
N TYR A 20 -13.41 -4.67 -16.57
CA TYR A 20 -12.92 -5.43 -15.43
C TYR A 20 -13.30 -4.74 -14.12
N HIS A 21 -13.77 -5.51 -13.16
CA HIS A 21 -14.04 -5.05 -11.81
C HIS A 21 -13.06 -5.70 -10.84
N PHE A 22 -12.34 -4.85 -10.09
CA PHE A 22 -11.39 -5.26 -9.08
C PHE A 22 -12.10 -5.30 -7.72
N GLU A 23 -12.53 -6.48 -7.33
CA GLU A 23 -13.26 -6.70 -6.08
C GLU A 23 -12.26 -6.98 -4.96
N LYS A 24 -12.17 -6.06 -3.99
CA LYS A 24 -11.38 -6.22 -2.76
C LYS A 24 -12.13 -7.10 -1.76
N VAL A 25 -11.49 -8.14 -1.24
CA VAL A 25 -12.08 -9.11 -0.30
C VAL A 25 -11.43 -8.94 1.08
N GLU A 26 -12.26 -9.01 2.13
CA GLU A 26 -11.86 -8.64 3.51
C GLU A 26 -11.28 -7.22 3.53
N TYR A 27 -12.04 -6.27 2.98
CA TYR A 27 -11.66 -4.86 2.89
C TYR A 27 -11.78 -4.15 4.24
N GLU A 28 -10.80 -3.31 4.54
CA GLU A 28 -10.78 -2.39 5.66
C GLU A 28 -10.24 -1.04 5.23
N ASP A 29 -10.81 0.01 5.81
CA ASP A 29 -10.27 1.36 5.70
C ASP A 29 -8.98 1.47 6.55
N GLY A 30 -7.93 2.05 5.96
CA GLY A 30 -6.62 2.26 6.54
C GLY A 30 -6.51 3.48 7.45
N ASN A 31 -7.60 4.01 8.00
CA ASN A 31 -7.69 5.20 8.89
C ASN A 31 -6.61 5.44 9.97
N TYR A 32 -5.77 4.45 10.29
CA TYR A 32 -4.63 4.56 11.24
C TYR A 32 -3.27 4.75 10.55
N ILE A 33 -3.24 4.73 9.23
CA ILE A 33 -2.08 4.91 8.37
C ILE A 33 -2.32 6.24 7.63
N TYR A 34 -1.56 7.27 8.01
CA TYR A 34 -1.76 8.60 7.43
C TYR A 34 -0.95 8.75 6.13
N PRO A 35 -1.57 9.13 5.00
CA PRO A 35 -0.86 9.40 3.75
C PRO A 35 0.32 10.37 3.88
N SER A 36 0.17 11.40 4.72
CA SER A 36 1.25 12.35 5.01
C SER A 36 2.45 11.67 5.66
N ALA A 37 2.21 10.77 6.61
CA ALA A 37 3.26 10.01 7.27
C ALA A 37 3.96 9.05 6.28
N LEU A 38 3.22 8.43 5.35
CA LEU A 38 3.82 7.59 4.31
C LEU A 38 4.78 8.39 3.43
N SER A 39 4.39 9.59 3.01
CA SER A 39 5.25 10.47 2.21
C SER A 39 6.57 10.77 2.93
N GLU A 40 6.53 11.13 4.21
CA GLU A 40 7.74 11.40 5.01
C GLU A 40 8.60 10.14 5.22
N ILE A 41 7.96 8.97 5.43
CA ILE A 41 8.65 7.68 5.54
C ILE A 41 9.37 7.34 4.22
N TYR A 42 8.73 7.56 3.07
CA TYR A 42 9.34 7.33 1.77
C TYR A 42 10.55 8.24 1.54
N GLU A 43 10.45 9.53 1.87
CA GLU A 43 11.58 10.45 1.80
C GLU A 43 12.73 10.01 2.71
N LEU A 44 12.43 9.55 3.94
CA LEU A 44 13.44 8.99 4.83
C LEU A 44 14.15 7.79 4.19
N PHE A 45 13.43 6.85 3.59
CA PHE A 45 14.04 5.68 2.95
C PHE A 45 14.93 6.07 1.77
N LEU A 46 14.47 6.99 0.92
CA LEU A 46 15.26 7.49 -0.21
C LEU A 46 16.54 8.19 0.25
N ASN A 47 16.49 8.98 1.32
CA ASN A 47 17.66 9.66 1.89
C ASN A 47 18.72 8.67 2.43
N HIS A 48 18.31 7.45 2.75
CA HIS A 48 19.19 6.36 3.17
C HIS A 48 19.52 5.37 2.02
N GLU A 49 19.27 5.77 0.76
CA GLU A 49 19.50 4.95 -0.44
C GLU A 49 18.70 3.62 -0.45
N ILE A 50 17.56 3.60 0.23
CA ILE A 50 16.64 2.46 0.30
C ILE A 50 15.50 2.71 -0.70
N GLU A 51 15.67 2.24 -1.93
CA GLU A 51 14.66 2.34 -2.98
C GLU A 51 13.64 1.21 -2.87
N VAL A 52 12.62 1.40 -2.01
CA VAL A 52 11.53 0.43 -1.81
C VAL A 52 10.17 1.10 -1.93
N ASP A 53 9.27 0.45 -2.66
CA ASP A 53 7.88 0.86 -2.81
C ASP A 53 6.98 -0.17 -2.11
N LEU A 54 6.58 0.15 -0.88
CA LEU A 54 5.88 -0.77 0.03
C LEU A 54 4.36 -0.58 0.01
N VAL A 55 3.89 0.60 -0.37
CA VAL A 55 2.48 0.99 -0.47
C VAL A 55 2.30 1.64 -1.85
N PRO A 56 1.93 0.87 -2.88
CA PRO A 56 1.74 1.41 -4.22
C PRO A 56 0.58 2.40 -4.25
N THR A 57 0.77 3.50 -4.97
CA THR A 57 -0.21 4.57 -5.14
C THR A 57 -0.93 4.49 -6.49
N PHE A 58 -2.25 4.67 -6.48
CA PHE A 58 -3.10 4.69 -7.67
C PHE A 58 -3.89 6.01 -7.72
N GLY A 59 -3.78 6.75 -8.83
CA GLY A 59 -4.49 8.02 -9.05
C GLY A 59 -5.97 7.87 -9.40
N GLU A 60 -6.68 9.00 -9.52
CA GLU A 60 -8.11 9.10 -9.82
C GLU A 60 -8.55 8.31 -11.07
N GLN A 61 -7.63 8.05 -12.02
CA GLN A 61 -7.92 7.29 -13.22
C GLN A 61 -8.17 5.78 -12.98
N TYR A 62 -7.91 5.28 -11.77
CA TYR A 62 -8.13 3.87 -11.40
C TYR A 62 -9.45 3.72 -10.64
N TYR A 63 -10.56 3.80 -11.37
CA TYR A 63 -11.86 3.43 -10.85
C TYR A 63 -11.95 1.91 -10.77
N PHE A 64 -11.86 1.33 -9.57
CA PHE A 64 -11.94 -0.13 -9.36
C PHE A 64 -13.30 -0.76 -9.78
N GLU A 65 -14.24 0.07 -10.24
CA GLU A 65 -15.51 -0.27 -10.88
C GLU A 65 -15.48 0.19 -12.35
N GLY A 66 -14.94 -0.66 -13.24
CA GLY A 66 -14.86 -0.36 -14.69
C GLY A 66 -13.44 -0.04 -15.17
N LEU A 67 -12.54 -1.00 -14.97
CA LEU A 67 -11.15 -0.94 -15.43
C LEU A 67 -11.01 -1.55 -16.83
N THR A 68 -10.15 -0.97 -17.65
CA THR A 68 -9.61 -1.67 -18.81
C THR A 68 -8.69 -2.81 -18.38
N LYS A 69 -8.49 -3.79 -19.26
CA LYS A 69 -7.53 -4.88 -19.04
C LYS A 69 -6.14 -4.38 -18.66
N GLU A 70 -5.63 -3.36 -19.36
CA GLU A 70 -4.32 -2.78 -19.12
C GLU A 70 -4.23 -2.15 -17.71
N GLN A 71 -5.27 -1.46 -17.26
CA GLN A 71 -5.31 -0.90 -15.91
C GLN A 71 -5.37 -1.99 -14.84
N THR A 72 -6.14 -3.06 -15.07
CA THR A 72 -6.19 -4.20 -14.14
C THR A 72 -4.85 -4.90 -14.04
N GLU A 73 -4.20 -5.20 -15.18
CA GLU A 73 -2.86 -5.80 -15.22
C GLU A 73 -1.83 -4.90 -14.53
N TYR A 74 -1.92 -3.58 -14.75
CA TYR A 74 -1.06 -2.61 -14.07
C TYR A 74 -1.26 -2.66 -12.55
N ILE A 75 -2.49 -2.58 -12.05
CA ILE A 75 -2.78 -2.65 -10.61
C ILE A 75 -2.18 -3.92 -10.01
N VAL A 76 -2.51 -5.09 -10.58
CA VAL A 76 -2.03 -6.38 -10.08
C VAL A 76 -0.50 -6.45 -10.07
N SER A 77 0.16 -5.95 -11.10
CA SER A 77 1.63 -5.97 -11.19
C SER A 77 2.33 -5.09 -10.15
N ARG A 78 1.62 -4.10 -9.61
CA ARG A 78 2.13 -3.12 -8.64
C ARG A 78 1.80 -3.50 -7.20
N LEU A 79 0.81 -4.36 -6.99
CA LEU A 79 0.49 -4.87 -5.65
C LEU A 79 1.72 -5.55 -5.05
N LYS A 80 1.93 -5.29 -3.76
CA LYS A 80 3.07 -5.83 -3.03
C LYS A 80 2.63 -6.85 -2.01
N ASP A 81 3.20 -8.05 -2.14
CA ASP A 81 2.87 -9.17 -1.28
C ASP A 81 3.18 -8.81 0.18
N PRO A 82 2.22 -8.99 1.12
CA PRO A 82 2.41 -8.61 2.51
C PRO A 82 3.65 -9.27 3.16
N SER A 83 3.93 -10.52 2.79
CA SER A 83 5.11 -11.25 3.26
C SER A 83 6.42 -10.68 2.73
N GLU A 84 6.42 -10.15 1.51
CA GLU A 84 7.57 -9.47 0.91
C GLU A 84 7.83 -8.12 1.61
N CYS A 85 6.77 -7.35 1.90
CA CYS A 85 6.89 -6.09 2.66
C CYS A 85 7.53 -6.33 4.03
N ILE A 86 7.05 -7.34 4.78
CA ILE A 86 7.64 -7.69 6.08
C ILE A 86 9.10 -8.14 5.97
N ARG A 87 9.44 -8.90 4.92
CA ARG A 87 10.83 -9.29 4.65
C ARG A 87 11.71 -8.05 4.45
N ILE A 88 11.30 -7.10 3.62
CA ILE A 88 12.03 -5.86 3.35
C ILE A 88 12.21 -5.03 4.64
N VAL A 89 11.13 -4.85 5.42
CA VAL A 89 11.18 -4.13 6.70
C VAL A 89 12.24 -4.70 7.63
N ARG A 90 12.36 -6.03 7.68
CA ARG A 90 13.34 -6.72 8.53
C ARG A 90 14.76 -6.63 7.97
N GLU A 91 14.95 -6.88 6.68
CA GLU A 91 16.27 -6.87 6.04
C GLU A 91 16.95 -5.50 6.14
N HIS A 92 16.18 -4.42 6.00
CA HIS A 92 16.68 -3.05 6.08
C HIS A 92 16.53 -2.41 7.47
N ASN A 93 16.04 -3.13 8.48
CA ASN A 93 15.76 -2.61 9.82
C ASN A 93 14.92 -1.32 9.83
N LEU A 94 13.94 -1.22 8.91
CA LEU A 94 13.20 0.03 8.66
C LEU A 94 12.45 0.55 9.89
N LEU A 95 11.94 -0.35 10.73
CA LEU A 95 11.25 0.04 11.96
C LEU A 95 12.17 0.81 12.91
N GLN A 96 13.42 0.38 13.03
CA GLN A 96 14.40 1.05 13.88
C GLN A 96 14.82 2.38 13.28
N LEU A 97 14.92 2.47 11.95
CA LEU A 97 15.20 3.70 11.24
C LEU A 97 14.11 4.76 11.47
N VAL A 98 12.84 4.42 11.21
CA VAL A 98 11.69 5.31 11.46
C VAL A 98 11.62 5.72 12.93
N LYS A 99 11.81 4.78 13.85
CA LYS A 99 11.81 5.08 15.30
C LYS A 99 12.88 6.09 15.72
N ASN A 100 14.04 6.07 15.07
CA ASN A 100 15.17 6.93 15.44
C ASN A 100 15.06 8.34 14.82
N GLU A 101 14.64 8.42 13.56
CA GLU A 101 14.72 9.65 12.77
C GLU A 101 13.36 10.32 12.53
N LEU A 102 12.27 9.57 12.60
CA LEU A 102 10.92 10.06 12.32
C LEU A 102 9.90 9.51 13.32
N PRO A 103 10.08 9.77 14.64
CA PRO A 103 9.26 9.18 15.69
C PRO A 103 7.77 9.55 15.59
N ASP A 104 7.45 10.71 15.02
CA ASP A 104 6.06 11.15 14.82
C ASP A 104 5.31 10.27 13.80
N CYS A 105 6.04 9.66 12.86
CA CYS A 105 5.47 8.73 11.88
C CYS A 105 5.45 7.27 12.34
N LEU A 106 6.06 6.97 13.50
CA LEU A 106 6.18 5.60 14.02
C LEU A 106 4.82 4.93 14.18
N PHE A 107 3.81 5.67 14.65
CA PHE A 107 2.46 5.12 14.84
C PHE A 107 1.88 4.58 13.52
N SER A 108 1.95 5.35 12.43
CA SER A 108 1.45 4.89 11.13
C SER A 108 2.27 3.73 10.59
N PHE A 109 3.60 3.76 10.75
CA PHE A 109 4.46 2.68 10.27
C PHE A 109 4.24 1.36 11.03
N GLU A 110 4.04 1.40 12.35
CA GLU A 110 3.68 0.22 13.15
C GLU A 110 2.32 -0.35 12.73
N ASN A 111 1.33 0.49 12.43
CA ASN A 111 0.04 0.02 11.93
C ASN A 111 0.16 -0.59 10.53
N LEU A 112 1.00 -0.02 9.67
CA LEU A 112 1.31 -0.57 8.35
C LEU A 112 1.95 -1.97 8.46
N ILE A 113 2.94 -2.13 9.34
CA ILE A 113 3.54 -3.43 9.65
C ILE A 113 2.48 -4.43 10.14
N LYS A 114 1.61 -4.04 11.08
CA LYS A 114 0.54 -4.91 11.59
C LYS A 114 -0.43 -5.37 10.49
N LYS A 115 -0.75 -4.51 9.51
CA LYS A 115 -1.58 -4.89 8.36
C LYS A 115 -0.88 -5.96 7.52
N TRP A 116 0.40 -5.76 7.21
CA TRP A 116 1.15 -6.77 6.44
C TRP A 116 1.34 -8.09 7.20
N GLU A 117 1.61 -8.04 8.51
CA GLU A 117 1.67 -9.24 9.36
C GLU A 117 0.33 -9.99 9.40
N SER A 118 -0.78 -9.27 9.27
CA SER A 118 -2.13 -9.83 9.19
C SER A 118 -2.52 -10.28 7.77
N GLY A 119 -1.61 -10.18 6.80
CA GLY A 119 -1.81 -10.61 5.42
C GLY A 119 -2.59 -9.63 4.54
N PHE A 120 -2.68 -8.35 4.91
CA PHE A 120 -3.34 -7.34 4.08
C PHE A 120 -2.37 -6.74 3.06
N TYR A 121 -2.81 -6.68 1.81
CA TYR A 121 -2.33 -5.70 0.84
C TYR A 121 -2.73 -4.32 1.32
N VAL A 122 -1.84 -3.34 1.14
CA VAL A 122 -2.09 -1.95 1.49
C VAL A 122 -1.77 -1.12 0.27
N ILE A 123 -2.71 -0.28 -0.14
CA ILE A 123 -2.56 0.63 -1.28
C ILE A 123 -2.98 2.03 -0.88
N GLU A 124 -2.47 3.01 -1.60
CA GLU A 124 -2.91 4.40 -1.50
C GLU A 124 -3.73 4.75 -2.74
N THR A 125 -4.91 5.35 -2.55
CA THR A 125 -5.84 5.75 -3.61
C THR A 125 -6.18 7.23 -3.53
N TYR A 126 -6.69 7.79 -4.63
CA TYR A 126 -7.02 9.20 -4.81
C TYR A 126 -8.51 9.44 -5.04
#